data_AF-A0A3L9Y3S8-F1
#
_entry.id   AF-A0A3L9Y3S8-F1
#
_cell.length_a   1.000
_cell.length_b   1.000
_cell.length_c   1.000
_cell.angle_alpha   90.00
_cell.angle_beta   90.00
_cell.angle_gamma   90.00
#
_symmetry.space_group_name_H-M   'P 1'
#
loop_
_entity.id
_entity.type
_entity.pdbx_description
1 polymer ?
#
loop_
_entity_poly.entity_id
_entity_poly.type
_entity_poly.pdbx_seq_one_letter_code
_entity_poly.pdbx_strand_id
1 'polypeptide(L)'
;MRNWATRLFAAALISAGPVWATPPQVVTVEDALFARNADTLFLLRTITDNHGLHMVRQTDTLLIHRSLAGGDDRGFRGVARVIDFGPDGAPRVETLPLQDPANPYDLFAGADAWPLGAGRIALPGEVPVTLDRTGLEYRPNPAIPSGPAYRLSAEDLAARIEDTLRAGRQILPPHALGGGSTGADAFDPAAFDPVADCRPDAAMRLFHADTDPALVRLTCEDEESGQRATLWLVLPQL
;
A
#
# COMPACT_ATOMS: atom_id res chain seq x y z
N MET A 1 -57.96 -37.04 -38.64
CA MET A 1 -57.37 -37.91 -37.60
C MET A 1 -56.33 -37.09 -36.84
N ARG A 2 -56.32 -37.19 -35.50
CA ARG A 2 -55.76 -36.24 -34.50
C ARG A 2 -54.23 -36.34 -34.30
N ASN A 3 -53.67 -35.20 -33.89
CA ASN A 3 -52.30 -34.77 -33.54
C ASN A 3 -51.55 -35.56 -32.45
N TRP A 4 -50.27 -35.96 -32.68
CA TRP A 4 -49.40 -36.53 -31.63
C TRP A 4 -47.89 -36.16 -31.76
N ALA A 5 -47.46 -35.44 -32.81
CA ALA A 5 -46.03 -35.18 -33.06
C ALA A 5 -45.54 -33.81 -32.57
N THR A 6 -46.17 -33.27 -31.52
CA THR A 6 -45.76 -31.99 -30.93
C THR A 6 -45.75 -32.16 -29.42
N ARG A 7 -44.66 -31.71 -28.78
CA ARG A 7 -44.42 -31.58 -27.33
C ARG A 7 -43.68 -32.76 -26.67
N LEU A 8 -42.39 -32.91 -26.97
CA LEU A 8 -41.47 -33.62 -26.06
C LEU A 8 -40.03 -33.10 -26.25
N PHE A 9 -39.84 -31.80 -26.13
CA PHE A 9 -38.50 -31.19 -25.95
C PHE A 9 -38.66 -29.83 -25.27
N ALA A 10 -39.15 -29.84 -24.02
CA ALA A 10 -39.22 -28.65 -23.19
C ALA A 10 -39.20 -29.06 -21.71
N ALA A 11 -37.99 -29.17 -21.13
CA ALA A 11 -37.71 -29.00 -19.69
C ALA A 11 -36.28 -29.44 -19.34
N ALA A 12 -35.25 -28.88 -19.99
CA ALA A 12 -33.86 -28.99 -19.54
C ALA A 12 -33.25 -27.59 -19.39
N LEU A 13 -34.03 -26.66 -18.83
CA LEU A 13 -33.66 -25.28 -18.63
C LEU A 13 -33.89 -24.95 -17.16
N ILE A 14 -32.83 -24.44 -16.53
CA ILE A 14 -32.82 -23.63 -15.31
C ILE A 14 -32.78 -24.45 -14.01
N SER A 15 -31.66 -25.13 -13.81
CA SER A 15 -31.06 -25.21 -12.48
C SER A 15 -29.55 -24.99 -12.59
N ALA A 16 -29.17 -23.90 -13.28
CA ALA A 16 -27.87 -23.30 -13.05
C ALA A 16 -27.94 -22.74 -11.62
N GLY A 17 -27.34 -23.44 -10.67
CA GLY A 17 -27.13 -22.89 -9.33
C GLY A 17 -26.40 -21.55 -9.45
N PRO A 18 -26.50 -20.67 -8.44
CA PRO A 18 -25.75 -19.43 -8.44
C PRO A 18 -24.28 -19.78 -8.66
N VAL A 19 -23.71 -19.35 -9.78
CA VAL A 19 -22.26 -19.31 -9.95
C VAL A 19 -21.83 -18.15 -9.07
N TRP A 20 -21.38 -18.48 -7.85
CA TRP A 20 -20.72 -17.50 -7.02
C TRP A 20 -19.40 -17.20 -7.73
N ALA A 21 -19.37 -16.08 -8.46
CA ALA A 21 -18.15 -15.64 -9.11
C ALA A 21 -17.04 -15.57 -8.04
N THR A 22 -15.89 -16.16 -8.34
CA THR A 22 -14.68 -15.92 -7.56
C THR A 22 -14.46 -14.41 -7.53
N PRO A 23 -14.24 -13.80 -6.35
CA PRO A 23 -14.03 -12.37 -6.28
C PRO A 23 -12.72 -12.03 -7.01
N PRO A 24 -12.57 -10.81 -7.54
CA PRO A 24 -11.29 -10.36 -8.04
C PRO A 24 -10.23 -10.41 -6.93
N GLN A 25 -8.98 -10.64 -7.32
CA GLN A 25 -7.87 -10.51 -6.39
C GLN A 25 -7.62 -9.02 -6.15
N VAL A 26 -7.67 -8.61 -4.88
CA VAL A 26 -7.48 -7.23 -4.44
C VAL A 26 -6.31 -7.19 -3.47
N VAL A 27 -5.37 -6.30 -3.78
CA VAL A 27 -4.19 -6.04 -2.96
C VAL A 27 -4.27 -4.61 -2.44
N THR A 28 -4.08 -4.46 -1.13
CA THR A 28 -4.03 -3.15 -0.47
C THR A 28 -2.71 -2.99 0.25
N VAL A 29 -2.06 -1.85 0.07
CA VAL A 29 -0.81 -1.47 0.72
C VAL A 29 -1.04 -0.22 1.56
N GLU A 30 -0.59 -0.22 2.80
CA GLU A 30 -0.72 0.93 3.70
C GLU A 30 0.56 1.17 4.52
N ASP A 31 1.14 2.36 4.36
CA ASP A 31 2.25 2.85 5.16
C ASP A 31 1.74 3.58 6.42
N ALA A 32 2.32 3.23 7.57
CA ALA A 32 2.20 3.95 8.82
C ALA A 32 3.56 4.53 9.23
N LEU A 33 3.58 5.81 9.60
CA LEU A 33 4.74 6.42 10.26
C LEU A 33 4.95 5.72 11.61
N PHE A 34 6.17 5.24 11.87
CA PHE A 34 6.47 4.51 13.09
C PHE A 34 7.51 5.23 13.95
N ALA A 35 8.68 5.47 13.39
CA ALA A 35 9.79 6.12 14.09
C ALA A 35 10.65 6.90 13.10
N ARG A 36 11.58 7.69 13.63
CA ARG A 36 12.69 8.24 12.83
C ARG A 36 13.95 8.32 13.68
N ASN A 37 15.09 8.52 13.04
CA ASN A 37 16.27 9.05 13.69
C ASN A 37 16.75 10.31 12.91
N ALA A 38 18.04 10.65 13.03
CA ALA A 38 18.60 11.83 12.40
C ALA A 38 18.49 11.82 10.87
N ASP A 39 18.57 10.64 10.23
CA ASP A 39 18.72 10.54 8.77
C ASP A 39 17.75 9.55 8.10
N THR A 40 16.99 8.79 8.89
CA THR A 40 16.14 7.70 8.44
C THR A 40 14.73 7.83 9.02
N LEU A 41 13.74 7.70 8.15
CA LEU A 41 12.34 7.50 8.47
C LEU A 41 12.06 5.99 8.50
N PHE A 42 11.45 5.52 9.58
CA PHE A 42 11.02 4.14 9.73
C PHE A 42 9.50 4.04 9.54
N LEU A 43 9.09 3.24 8.57
CA LEU A 43 7.68 3.01 8.24
C LEU A 43 7.30 1.55 8.53
N LEU A 44 6.09 1.32 9.02
CA LEU A 44 5.46 0.01 8.98
C LEU A 44 4.52 -0.04 7.80
N ARG A 45 4.80 -0.93 6.85
CA ARG A 45 3.92 -1.18 5.71
C ARG A 45 3.13 -2.45 5.94
N THR A 46 1.82 -2.35 5.79
CA THR A 46 0.92 -3.51 5.78
C THR A 46 0.47 -3.77 4.34
N ILE A 47 0.62 -5.01 3.88
CA ILE A 47 0.12 -5.48 2.58
C ILE A 47 -0.94 -6.54 2.87
N THR A 48 -2.17 -6.31 2.41
CA THR A 48 -3.24 -7.30 2.49
C THR A 48 -3.59 -7.82 1.10
N ASP A 49 -3.80 -9.13 1.00
CA ASP A 49 -4.11 -9.82 -0.26
C ASP A 49 -5.23 -10.83 -0.01
N ASN A 50 -6.34 -10.73 -0.75
CA ASN A 50 -7.45 -11.69 -0.62
C ASN A 50 -7.26 -12.96 -1.47
N HIS A 51 -6.20 -13.04 -2.29
CA HIS A 51 -5.92 -14.17 -3.19
C HIS A 51 -7.05 -14.54 -4.15
N GLY A 52 -7.97 -13.60 -4.44
CA GLY A 52 -9.17 -13.89 -5.24
C GLY A 52 -10.14 -14.85 -4.54
N LEU A 53 -10.14 -14.87 -3.21
CA LEU A 53 -11.00 -15.71 -2.37
C LEU A 53 -11.83 -14.85 -1.42
N HIS A 54 -13.06 -15.27 -1.14
CA HIS A 54 -14.03 -14.48 -0.34
C HIS A 54 -13.64 -14.34 1.13
N MET A 55 -12.99 -15.35 1.70
CA MET A 55 -12.77 -15.47 3.14
C MET A 55 -11.31 -15.47 3.53
N VAL A 56 -10.41 -15.55 2.55
CA VAL A 56 -8.98 -15.64 2.81
C VAL A 56 -8.39 -14.24 2.77
N ARG A 57 -7.50 -13.96 3.70
CA ARG A 57 -6.69 -12.76 3.71
C ARG A 57 -5.28 -13.08 4.19
N GLN A 58 -4.30 -12.87 3.32
CA GLN A 58 -2.91 -12.74 3.74
C GLN A 58 -2.66 -11.31 4.18
N THR A 59 -1.93 -11.14 5.28
CA THR A 59 -1.46 -9.86 5.79
C THR A 59 0.03 -9.97 6.05
N ASP A 60 0.79 -9.18 5.30
CA ASP A 60 2.23 -9.04 5.44
C ASP A 60 2.55 -7.69 6.07
N THR A 61 3.46 -7.68 7.05
CA THR A 61 3.96 -6.45 7.66
C THR A 61 5.45 -6.33 7.41
N LEU A 62 5.87 -5.20 6.88
CA LEU A 62 7.25 -4.85 6.57
C LEU A 62 7.68 -3.65 7.40
N LEU A 63 8.93 -3.66 7.84
CA LEU A 63 9.64 -2.49 8.32
C LEU A 63 10.47 -1.91 7.17
N ILE A 64 10.24 -0.64 6.84
CA ILE A 64 10.93 0.07 5.76
C ILE A 64 11.84 1.14 6.36
N HIS A 65 13.08 1.20 5.87
CA HIS A 65 14.08 2.20 6.24
C HIS A 65 14.19 3.18 5.08
N ARG A 66 13.65 4.39 5.22
CA ARG A 66 13.61 5.40 4.16
C ARG A 66 14.52 6.58 4.48
N SER A 67 15.37 6.97 3.55
CA SER A 67 16.29 8.11 3.69
C SER A 67 15.51 9.42 3.86
N LEU A 68 15.81 10.22 4.88
CA LEU A 68 15.25 11.57 5.01
C LEU A 68 15.88 12.59 4.05
N ALA A 69 17.11 12.33 3.58
CA ALA A 69 17.80 13.26 2.67
C ALA A 69 17.25 13.21 1.24
N GLY A 70 16.88 12.02 0.77
CA GLY A 70 16.46 11.80 -0.61
C GLY A 70 15.06 11.20 -0.73
N GLY A 71 14.63 10.38 0.23
CA GLY A 71 13.39 9.61 0.16
C GLY A 71 13.54 8.19 -0.37
N ASP A 72 14.74 7.77 -0.72
CA ASP A 72 15.01 6.41 -1.20
C ASP A 72 14.91 5.38 -0.07
N ASP A 73 14.42 4.18 -0.41
CA ASP A 73 14.36 3.07 0.52
C ASP A 73 15.73 2.39 0.63
N ARG A 74 16.32 2.43 1.83
CA ARG A 74 17.63 1.83 2.14
C ARG A 74 17.53 0.37 2.53
N GLY A 75 16.34 -0.10 2.91
CA GLY A 75 16.14 -1.47 3.33
C GLY A 75 14.72 -1.78 3.74
N PHE A 76 14.43 -3.08 3.72
CA PHE A 76 13.15 -3.67 4.05
C PHE A 76 13.40 -4.91 4.90
N ARG A 77 12.60 -5.13 5.94
CA ARG A 77 12.62 -6.37 6.71
C ARG A 77 11.21 -6.85 6.98
N GLY A 78 10.97 -8.15 6.84
CA GLY A 78 9.70 -8.75 7.21
C GLY A 78 9.51 -8.71 8.73
N VAL A 79 8.37 -8.22 9.20
CA VAL A 79 7.99 -8.18 10.62
C VAL A 79 7.08 -9.36 10.95
N ALA A 80 6.04 -9.56 10.14
CA ALA A 80 5.07 -10.63 10.33
C ALA A 80 4.42 -11.02 9.00
N ARG A 81 3.97 -12.27 8.92
CA ARG A 81 3.12 -12.78 7.85
C ARG A 81 2.04 -13.67 8.43
N VAL A 82 0.79 -13.33 8.17
CA VAL A 82 -0.37 -14.02 8.72
C VAL A 82 -1.37 -14.29 7.61
N ILE A 83 -1.95 -15.49 7.60
CA ILE A 83 -3.08 -15.85 6.74
C ILE A 83 -4.30 -16.12 7.64
N ASP A 84 -5.38 -15.39 7.41
CA ASP A 84 -6.70 -15.70 7.95
C ASP A 84 -7.48 -16.44 6.86
N PHE A 85 -7.85 -17.70 7.13
CA PHE A 85 -8.64 -18.54 6.23
C PHE A 85 -10.16 -18.33 6.41
N GLY A 86 -10.57 -17.43 7.30
CA GLY A 86 -11.96 -17.10 7.58
C GLY A 86 -12.59 -17.99 8.66
N PRO A 87 -13.87 -17.75 8.97
CA PRO A 87 -14.54 -18.35 10.13
C PRO A 87 -14.58 -19.88 10.11
N ASP A 88 -14.64 -20.47 8.92
CA ASP A 88 -14.72 -21.92 8.71
C ASP A 88 -13.35 -22.57 8.41
N GLY A 89 -12.27 -21.78 8.41
CA GLY A 89 -10.91 -22.26 8.17
C GLY A 89 -10.37 -23.12 9.32
N ALA A 90 -9.65 -24.19 8.97
CA ALA A 90 -8.97 -25.06 9.93
C ALA A 90 -7.50 -25.30 9.48
N PRO A 91 -6.50 -24.60 10.05
CA PRO A 91 -6.61 -23.58 11.10
C PRO A 91 -7.33 -22.32 10.60
N ARG A 92 -7.92 -21.54 11.52
CA ARG A 92 -8.52 -20.24 11.17
C ARG A 92 -7.44 -19.23 10.78
N VAL A 93 -6.41 -19.13 11.61
CA VAL A 93 -5.28 -18.21 11.39
C VAL A 93 -4.00 -19.01 11.41
N GLU A 94 -3.13 -18.76 10.45
CA GLU A 94 -1.80 -19.32 10.36
C GLU A 94 -0.76 -18.20 10.28
N THR A 95 0.24 -18.24 11.15
CA THR A 95 1.41 -17.36 11.04
C THR A 95 2.47 -18.11 10.26
N LEU A 96 2.90 -17.56 9.13
CA LEU A 96 3.95 -18.18 8.31
C LEU A 96 5.33 -17.75 8.81
N PRO A 97 6.31 -18.65 8.84
CA PRO A 97 7.65 -18.32 9.27
C PRO A 97 8.31 -17.33 8.29
N LEU A 98 9.07 -16.38 8.85
CA LEU A 98 9.92 -15.46 8.09
C LEU A 98 11.39 -15.82 8.28
N GLN A 99 12.18 -15.61 7.24
CA GLN A 99 13.63 -15.63 7.36
C GLN A 99 14.07 -14.33 8.03
N ASP A 100 14.57 -14.41 9.27
CA ASP A 100 15.05 -13.27 10.06
C ASP A 100 13.99 -12.16 10.31
N PRO A 101 12.92 -12.46 11.07
CA PRO A 101 11.89 -11.47 11.37
C PRO A 101 12.44 -10.29 12.16
N ALA A 102 12.08 -9.07 11.76
CA ALA A 102 12.39 -7.86 12.50
C ALA A 102 11.36 -7.62 13.62
N ASN A 103 11.85 -7.33 14.82
CA ASN A 103 11.04 -6.65 15.83
C ASN A 103 11.17 -5.13 15.63
N PRO A 104 10.13 -4.40 15.21
CA PRO A 104 10.25 -2.97 14.94
C PRO A 104 10.61 -2.14 16.18
N TYR A 105 10.31 -2.64 17.38
CA TYR A 105 10.66 -1.95 18.63
C TYR A 105 12.16 -1.98 18.94
N ASP A 106 12.94 -2.86 18.30
CA ASP A 106 14.40 -2.88 18.48
C ASP A 106 15.06 -1.60 17.92
N LEU A 107 14.37 -0.86 17.04
CA LEU A 107 14.84 0.42 16.49
C LEU A 107 15.14 1.46 17.58
N PHE A 108 14.37 1.48 18.66
CA PHE A 108 14.53 2.48 19.72
C PHE A 108 15.83 2.28 20.50
N ALA A 109 16.32 1.04 20.61
CA ALA A 109 17.58 0.74 21.27
C ALA A 109 18.76 0.64 20.29
N GLY A 110 18.52 0.09 19.09
CA GLY A 110 19.58 -0.25 18.14
C GLY A 110 19.89 0.81 17.08
N ALA A 111 18.94 1.71 16.79
CA ALA A 111 19.07 2.71 15.71
C ALA A 111 18.97 4.16 16.21
N ASP A 112 18.96 4.35 17.54
CA ASP A 112 18.71 5.64 18.20
C ASP A 112 17.45 6.33 17.65
N ALA A 113 16.45 5.51 17.32
CA ALA A 113 15.20 6.02 16.78
C ALA A 113 14.33 6.57 17.90
N TRP A 114 13.53 7.58 17.58
CA TRP A 114 12.47 8.07 18.44
C TRP A 114 11.11 7.90 17.75
N PRO A 115 10.03 7.69 18.52
CA PRO A 115 8.72 7.48 17.94
C PRO A 115 8.28 8.74 17.18
N LEU A 116 7.74 8.53 15.99
CA LEU A 116 6.95 9.56 15.34
C LEU A 116 5.53 9.41 15.88
N GLY A 117 5.12 10.36 16.72
CA GLY A 117 3.71 10.42 17.10
C GLY A 117 2.86 10.57 15.84
N ALA A 118 1.71 9.91 15.80
CA ALA A 118 0.59 10.27 14.91
C ALA A 118 -0.01 11.63 15.29
N GLY A 119 0.86 12.58 15.67
CA GLY A 119 0.53 13.95 16.00
C GLY A 119 -0.05 14.58 14.75
N ARG A 120 -1.37 14.46 14.67
CA ARG A 120 -2.25 15.21 13.78
C ARG A 120 -2.01 16.69 14.05
N ILE A 121 -0.96 17.24 13.47
CA ILE A 121 -1.07 18.59 12.94
C ILE A 121 -1.74 18.42 11.58
N ALA A 122 -3.01 18.01 11.60
CA ALA A 122 -3.91 18.40 10.54
C ALA A 122 -3.96 19.92 10.66
N LEU A 123 -3.11 20.61 9.90
CA LEU A 123 -3.25 22.06 9.75
C LEU A 123 -4.67 22.25 9.21
N PRO A 124 -5.57 22.92 9.94
CA PRO A 124 -6.89 23.21 9.42
C PRO A 124 -6.71 24.14 8.22
N GLY A 125 -6.96 23.62 7.02
CA GLY A 125 -6.75 24.30 5.74
C GLY A 125 -6.46 23.29 4.65
N GLU A 126 -6.78 23.62 3.40
CA GLU A 126 -6.33 22.85 2.24
C GLU A 126 -4.84 22.57 2.40
N VAL A 127 -4.48 21.29 2.49
CA VAL A 127 -3.09 20.88 2.48
C VAL A 127 -2.51 21.50 1.20
N PRO A 128 -1.50 22.37 1.27
CA PRO A 128 -0.99 23.07 0.10
C PRO A 128 -0.04 22.15 -0.68
N VAL A 129 -0.55 20.95 -0.97
CA VAL A 129 0.07 19.94 -1.80
C VAL A 129 -0.68 19.93 -3.12
N THR A 130 0.07 20.12 -4.19
CA THR A 130 -0.41 20.00 -5.56
C THR A 130 0.21 18.77 -6.18
N LEU A 131 -0.60 17.98 -6.86
CA LEU A 131 -0.15 16.85 -7.68
C LEU A 131 -0.65 17.10 -9.09
N ASP A 132 0.29 17.25 -10.03
CA ASP A 132 0.01 17.46 -11.44
C ASP A 132 1.04 16.76 -12.32
N ARG A 133 0.96 16.99 -13.64
CA ARG A 133 1.88 16.38 -14.63
C ARG A 133 3.35 16.73 -14.42
N THR A 134 3.64 17.76 -13.64
CA THR A 134 5.00 18.21 -13.34
C THR A 134 5.53 17.60 -12.03
N GLY A 135 4.65 16.97 -11.24
CA GLY A 135 5.00 16.18 -10.07
C GLY A 135 4.19 16.53 -8.83
N LEU A 136 4.73 16.14 -7.68
CA LEU A 136 4.17 16.37 -6.36
C LEU A 136 4.91 17.54 -5.71
N GLU A 137 4.19 18.58 -5.35
CA GLU A 137 4.75 19.78 -4.75
C GLU A 137 4.03 20.12 -3.44
N TYR A 138 4.79 20.46 -2.40
CA TYR A 138 4.28 20.97 -1.14
C TYR A 138 4.83 22.39 -0.93
N ARG A 139 3.92 23.38 -0.87
CA ARG A 139 4.27 24.79 -0.61
C ARG A 139 3.68 25.24 0.72
N PRO A 140 4.45 25.78 1.67
CA PRO A 140 3.89 26.33 2.90
C PRO A 140 2.80 27.39 2.61
N ASN A 141 1.79 27.48 3.47
CA ASN A 141 0.72 28.46 3.34
C ASN A 141 1.31 29.88 3.25
N PRO A 142 1.00 30.68 2.21
CA PRO A 142 1.55 32.03 2.06
C PRO A 142 1.19 32.98 3.21
N ALA A 143 0.12 32.70 3.97
CA ALA A 143 -0.24 33.45 5.17
C ALA A 143 0.72 33.21 6.35
N ILE A 144 1.56 32.17 6.30
CA ILE A 144 2.63 31.88 7.25
C ILE A 144 3.95 31.87 6.45
N PRO A 145 4.57 33.05 6.23
CA PRO A 145 5.60 33.26 5.20
C PRO A 145 6.98 32.68 5.55
N SER A 146 7.07 31.57 6.29
CA SER A 146 8.33 30.98 6.71
C SER A 146 8.36 29.47 6.47
N GLY A 147 8.88 29.07 5.32
CA GLY A 147 9.26 27.70 5.06
C GLY A 147 9.73 27.51 3.62
N PRO A 148 10.64 26.56 3.37
CA PRO A 148 11.00 26.21 2.01
C PRO A 148 9.83 25.48 1.32
N ALA A 149 9.83 25.50 -0.01
CA ALA A 149 8.97 24.65 -0.82
C ALA A 149 9.67 23.31 -1.07
N TYR A 150 8.88 22.26 -1.32
CA TYR A 150 9.40 20.90 -1.51
C TYR A 150 8.75 20.30 -2.74
N ARG A 151 9.50 19.51 -3.49
CA ARG A 151 9.01 18.97 -4.75
C ARG A 151 9.65 17.64 -5.11
N LEU A 152 8.84 16.79 -5.72
CA LEU A 152 9.28 15.60 -6.42
C LEU A 152 8.77 15.67 -7.87
N SER A 153 9.61 15.37 -8.86
CA SER A 153 9.16 15.35 -10.26
C SER A 153 8.17 14.20 -10.47
N ALA A 154 7.35 14.27 -11.53
CA ALA A 154 6.42 13.18 -11.86
C ALA A 154 7.15 11.86 -12.18
N GLU A 155 8.31 11.94 -12.83
CA GLU A 155 9.17 10.79 -13.15
C GLU A 155 9.75 10.16 -11.87
N ASP A 156 10.32 10.97 -10.98
CA ASP A 156 10.85 10.46 -9.71
C ASP A 156 9.75 9.91 -8.81
N LEU A 157 8.54 10.51 -8.86
CA LEU A 157 7.37 10.03 -8.14
C LEU A 157 6.96 8.63 -8.63
N ALA A 158 6.82 8.46 -9.94
CA ALA A 158 6.50 7.17 -10.56
C ALA A 158 7.51 6.10 -10.17
N ALA A 159 8.80 6.39 -10.38
CA ALA A 159 9.89 5.49 -10.07
C ALA A 159 9.88 5.07 -8.59
N ARG A 160 9.69 6.03 -7.66
CA ARG A 160 9.65 5.71 -6.22
C ARG A 160 8.47 4.85 -5.82
N ILE A 161 7.29 5.10 -6.38
CA ILE A 161 6.09 4.29 -6.11
C ILE A 161 6.33 2.87 -6.59
N GLU A 162 6.79 2.71 -7.83
CA GLU A 162 7.08 1.40 -8.42
C GLU A 162 8.16 0.66 -7.62
N ASP A 163 9.30 1.30 -7.35
CA ASP A 163 10.43 0.71 -6.67
C ASP A 163 10.10 0.28 -5.24
N THR A 164 9.42 1.14 -4.46
CA THR A 164 9.08 0.80 -3.07
C THR A 164 8.11 -0.37 -2.99
N LEU A 165 7.13 -0.42 -3.87
CA LEU A 165 6.12 -1.47 -3.91
C LEU A 165 6.72 -2.80 -4.40
N ARG A 166 7.52 -2.74 -5.48
CA ARG A 166 8.26 -3.89 -6.00
C ARG A 166 9.22 -4.47 -4.96
N ALA A 167 10.01 -3.62 -4.30
CA ALA A 167 10.97 -4.07 -3.27
C ALA A 167 10.24 -4.73 -2.08
N GLY A 168 9.10 -4.19 -1.64
CA GLY A 168 8.27 -4.82 -0.62
C GLY A 168 7.83 -6.24 -1.00
N ARG A 169 7.36 -6.43 -2.24
CA ARG A 169 6.97 -7.75 -2.78
C ARG A 169 8.15 -8.69 -3.00
N GLN A 170 9.36 -8.20 -3.25
CA GLN A 170 10.56 -9.05 -3.33
C GLN A 170 10.93 -9.63 -1.95
N ILE A 171 10.72 -8.88 -0.88
CA ILE A 171 11.06 -9.29 0.49
C ILE A 171 10.01 -10.25 1.04
N LEU A 172 8.74 -9.95 0.79
CA LEU A 172 7.60 -10.77 1.16
C LEU A 172 6.77 -11.11 -0.09
N PRO A 173 7.24 -12.06 -0.93
CA PRO A 173 6.50 -12.47 -2.12
C PRO A 173 5.17 -13.12 -1.73
N PRO A 174 4.12 -13.01 -2.56
CA PRO A 174 2.82 -13.62 -2.28
C PRO A 174 2.97 -15.10 -1.93
N HIS A 175 2.25 -15.55 -0.91
CA HIS A 175 2.26 -16.97 -0.56
C HIS A 175 1.26 -17.70 -1.47
N ALA A 176 1.71 -18.74 -2.16
CA ALA A 176 0.83 -19.52 -3.03
C ALA A 176 -0.20 -20.29 -2.20
N LEU A 177 -1.48 -19.98 -2.37
CA LEU A 177 -2.59 -20.71 -1.78
C LEU A 177 -3.22 -21.65 -2.81
N GLY A 178 -3.39 -22.92 -2.45
CA GLY A 178 -3.72 -24.05 -3.33
C GLY A 178 -5.07 -24.02 -4.07
N GLY A 179 -5.70 -22.86 -4.26
CA GLY A 179 -6.95 -22.72 -5.00
C GLY A 179 -7.25 -21.34 -5.58
N GLY A 180 -6.40 -20.32 -5.36
CA GLY A 180 -6.72 -18.92 -5.69
C GLY A 180 -5.89 -18.32 -6.84
N SER A 181 -4.61 -18.65 -6.95
CA SER A 181 -3.76 -18.16 -8.04
C SER A 181 -2.55 -19.07 -8.26
N THR A 182 -2.62 -19.93 -9.29
CA THR A 182 -1.43 -20.62 -9.82
C THR A 182 -0.68 -19.74 -10.85
N GLY A 183 -0.91 -18.43 -10.81
CA GLY A 183 -0.43 -17.45 -11.80
C GLY A 183 0.63 -16.51 -11.24
N ALA A 184 1.08 -15.57 -12.06
CA ALA A 184 1.91 -14.45 -11.61
C ALA A 184 1.16 -13.61 -10.57
N ASP A 185 1.90 -12.90 -9.72
CA ASP A 185 1.33 -11.90 -8.80
C ASP A 185 0.49 -10.91 -9.62
N ALA A 186 -0.79 -10.78 -9.27
CA ALA A 186 -1.70 -9.86 -9.95
C ALA A 186 -1.41 -8.40 -9.60
N PHE A 187 -0.64 -8.15 -8.54
CA PHE A 187 -0.20 -6.82 -8.15
C PHE A 187 0.94 -6.34 -9.05
N ASP A 188 0.65 -5.34 -9.88
CA ASP A 188 1.65 -4.67 -10.72
C ASP A 188 1.92 -3.25 -10.19
N PRO A 189 3.05 -3.03 -9.49
CA PRO A 189 3.44 -1.70 -9.04
C PRO A 189 3.49 -0.62 -10.13
N ALA A 190 3.72 -1.00 -11.39
CA ALA A 190 3.83 -0.07 -12.52
C ALA A 190 2.46 0.29 -13.13
N ALA A 191 1.36 -0.32 -12.66
CA ALA A 191 0.02 -0.05 -13.15
C ALA A 191 -0.53 1.31 -12.69
N PHE A 192 -0.03 1.86 -11.58
CA PHE A 192 -0.46 3.17 -11.09
C PHE A 192 0.12 4.30 -11.96
N ASP A 193 -0.73 5.12 -12.57
CA ASP A 193 -0.36 6.44 -13.07
C ASP A 193 -0.35 7.43 -11.89
N PRO A 194 0.81 7.96 -11.46
CA PRO A 194 0.87 8.81 -10.28
C PRO A 194 0.07 10.11 -10.38
N VAL A 195 -0.31 10.55 -11.57
CA VAL A 195 -1.06 11.80 -11.77
C VAL A 195 -2.56 11.52 -11.90
N ALA A 196 -2.94 10.41 -12.53
CA ALA A 196 -4.35 10.06 -12.72
C ALA A 196 -4.94 9.31 -11.51
N ASP A 197 -4.18 8.40 -10.91
CA ASP A 197 -4.70 7.41 -9.95
C ASP A 197 -4.42 7.80 -8.50
N CYS A 198 -3.52 8.76 -8.28
CA CYS A 198 -3.09 9.14 -6.95
C CYS A 198 -3.62 10.51 -6.51
N ARG A 199 -3.86 10.64 -5.21
CA ARG A 199 -4.24 11.89 -4.55
C ARG A 199 -3.45 12.10 -3.26
N PRO A 200 -2.94 13.31 -3.01
CA PRO A 200 -2.36 13.64 -1.71
C PRO A 200 -3.48 13.74 -0.67
N ASP A 201 -3.32 13.10 0.48
CA ASP A 201 -4.36 13.06 1.52
C ASP A 201 -3.85 13.52 2.90
N ALA A 202 -2.54 13.58 3.10
CA ALA A 202 -1.92 14.23 4.24
C ALA A 202 -0.56 14.81 3.88
N ALA A 203 -0.13 15.85 4.60
CA ALA A 203 1.24 16.31 4.58
C ALA A 203 1.66 16.78 5.96
N MET A 204 2.94 16.64 6.27
CA MET A 204 3.53 17.18 7.47
C MET A 204 4.98 17.59 7.22
N ARG A 205 5.43 18.61 7.95
CA ARG A 205 6.85 18.89 8.08
C ARG A 205 7.37 18.22 9.33
N LEU A 206 8.57 17.69 9.25
CA LEU A 206 9.31 17.34 10.44
C LEU A 206 9.92 18.64 10.99
N PHE A 207 9.82 18.88 12.30
CA PHE A 207 10.20 20.15 12.95
C PHE A 207 11.45 20.03 13.82
N HIS A 208 12.33 19.06 13.56
CA HIS A 208 13.51 18.83 14.40
C HIS A 208 14.73 19.62 13.90
N ALA A 209 14.82 19.87 12.59
CA ALA A 209 15.87 20.67 11.97
C ALA A 209 15.31 21.55 10.85
N ASP A 210 15.95 22.68 10.55
CA ASP A 210 15.54 23.55 9.43
C ASP A 210 15.69 22.87 8.06
N THR A 211 16.51 21.82 7.99
CA THR A 211 16.77 20.98 6.82
C THR A 211 15.91 19.72 6.78
N ASP A 212 14.97 19.55 7.72
CA ASP A 212 14.09 18.40 7.72
C ASP A 212 13.20 18.41 6.46
N PRO A 213 13.01 17.26 5.78
CA PRO A 213 12.16 17.18 4.61
C PRO A 213 10.68 17.32 4.97
N ALA A 214 9.84 17.53 3.95
CA ALA A 214 8.40 17.34 4.07
C ALA A 214 8.03 15.88 3.83
N LEU A 215 7.02 15.39 4.54
CA LEU A 215 6.39 14.11 4.31
C LEU A 215 5.01 14.34 3.70
N VAL A 216 4.69 13.62 2.63
CA VAL A 216 3.37 13.63 2.01
C VAL A 216 2.86 12.22 1.94
N ARG A 217 1.63 12.01 2.41
CA ARG A 217 0.91 10.78 2.20
C ARG A 217 0.13 10.87 0.90
N LEU A 218 0.29 9.82 0.10
CA LEU A 218 -0.34 9.67 -1.19
C LEU A 218 -1.20 8.42 -1.17
N THR A 219 -2.45 8.52 -1.62
CA THR A 219 -3.31 7.36 -1.85
C THR A 219 -3.50 7.18 -3.35
N CYS A 220 -3.07 6.03 -3.87
CA CYS A 220 -3.24 5.60 -5.25
C CYS A 220 -4.26 4.46 -5.32
N GLU A 221 -5.14 4.49 -6.32
CA GLU A 221 -6.19 3.49 -6.51
C GLU A 221 -6.33 3.17 -8.01
N ASP A 222 -6.21 1.90 -8.37
CA ASP A 222 -6.55 1.41 -9.70
C ASP A 222 -8.00 0.93 -9.67
N GLU A 223 -8.89 1.68 -10.32
CA GLU A 223 -10.32 1.39 -10.34
C GLU A 223 -10.67 0.08 -11.08
N GLU A 224 -9.84 -0.36 -12.03
CA GLU A 224 -10.09 -1.57 -12.82
C GLU A 224 -9.81 -2.83 -11.97
N SER A 225 -8.67 -2.87 -11.28
CA SER A 225 -8.28 -4.01 -10.46
C SER A 225 -8.74 -3.90 -9.00
N GLY A 226 -9.13 -2.71 -8.54
CA GLY A 226 -9.45 -2.42 -7.15
C GLY A 226 -8.22 -2.35 -6.24
N GLN A 227 -7.01 -2.35 -6.81
CA GLN A 227 -5.77 -2.25 -6.04
C GLN A 227 -5.61 -0.87 -5.43
N ARG A 228 -5.04 -0.82 -4.23
CA ARG A 228 -4.87 0.45 -3.50
C ARG A 228 -3.53 0.51 -2.79
N ALA A 229 -2.84 1.64 -2.87
CA ALA A 229 -1.61 1.91 -2.15
C ALA A 229 -1.68 3.26 -1.42
N THR A 230 -1.48 3.25 -0.11
CA THR A 230 -1.35 4.45 0.71
C THR A 230 0.09 4.56 1.21
N LEU A 231 0.85 5.53 0.70
CA LEU A 231 2.30 5.59 0.83
C LEU A 231 2.76 6.90 1.47
N TRP A 232 3.79 6.86 2.32
CA TRP A 232 4.39 8.07 2.94
C TRP A 232 5.68 8.48 2.25
N LEU A 233 5.62 9.44 1.34
CA LEU A 233 6.77 9.91 0.57
C LEU A 233 7.52 11.04 1.30
N VAL A 234 8.85 11.02 1.16
CA VAL A 234 9.74 12.13 1.55
C VAL A 234 9.94 13.04 0.35
N LEU A 235 9.62 14.32 0.49
CA LEU A 235 9.83 15.32 -0.55
C LEU A 235 11.10 16.13 -0.21
N PRO A 236 12.08 16.19 -1.13
CA PRO A 236 13.24 17.04 -0.95
C PRO A 236 12.84 18.52 -1.07
N GLN A 237 13.61 19.36 -0.40
CA GLN A 237 13.50 20.81 -0.50
C GLN A 237 13.94 21.30 -1.89
N LEU A 238 13.19 22.28 -2.44
CA LEU A 238 13.53 23.02 -3.66
C LEU A 238 14.72 23.96 -3.47
#